data_AF-A0A1W2FUC7-F1
#
_entry.id   AF-A0A1W2FUC7-F1
#
_cell.length_a   1.000
_cell.length_b   1.000
_cell.length_c   1.000
_cell.angle_alpha   90.00
_cell.angle_beta   90.00
_cell.angle_gamma   90.00
#
_symmetry.space_group_name_H-M   'P 1'
#
loop_
_entity.id
_entity.type
_entity.pdbx_description
1 polymer ?
#
loop_
_entity_poly.entity_id
_entity_poly.type
_entity_poly.pdbx_seq_one_letter_code
_entity_poly.pdbx_strand_id
1 'polypeptide(L)'
;MLEGRSFDSFDDFRKVFWMAVAADAYLVSQFDRRDKYRLAAGYAPAEDESQRHGGQSRYVLHHIQPIQHEGGVYDLNNIIVAPPEVPS
;
A
#
# COMPACT_ATOMS: atom_id res chain seq x y z
N MET A 1 8.27 -3.15 -11.15
CA MET A 1 7.26 -3.76 -12.04
C MET A 1 6.59 -4.90 -11.28
N LEU A 2 5.29 -4.75 -11.01
CA LEU A 2 4.45 -5.71 -10.26
C LEU A 2 3.78 -6.72 -11.21
N GLU A 3 3.55 -6.31 -12.46
CA GLU A 3 3.02 -7.17 -13.52
C GLU A 3 3.98 -8.31 -13.88
N GLY A 4 3.43 -9.48 -14.13
CA GLY A 4 4.19 -10.69 -14.50
C GLY A 4 4.93 -11.36 -13.34
N ARG A 5 4.74 -10.91 -12.09
CA ARG A 5 5.24 -11.60 -10.89
C ARG A 5 4.13 -12.40 -10.21
N SER A 6 4.46 -13.61 -9.78
CA SER A 6 3.65 -14.39 -8.87
C SER A 6 4.02 -14.07 -7.42
N PHE A 7 3.02 -14.07 -6.54
CA PHE A 7 3.20 -13.85 -5.12
C PHE A 7 2.56 -15.01 -4.36
N ASP A 8 3.30 -15.56 -3.39
CA ASP A 8 2.83 -16.64 -2.53
C ASP A 8 1.79 -16.15 -1.50
N SER A 9 1.77 -14.84 -1.24
CA SER A 9 0.82 -14.20 -0.33
C SER A 9 0.56 -12.73 -0.71
N PHE A 10 -0.55 -12.19 -0.23
CA PHE A 10 -0.84 -10.75 -0.35
C PHE A 10 0.19 -9.90 0.42
N ASP A 11 0.79 -10.44 1.48
CA ASP A 11 1.85 -9.77 2.23
C ASP A 11 3.12 -9.57 1.41
N ASP A 12 3.48 -10.56 0.60
CA ASP A 12 4.63 -10.46 -0.30
C ASP A 12 4.35 -9.48 -1.45
N PHE A 13 3.11 -9.48 -1.96
CA PHE A 13 2.66 -8.45 -2.89
C PHE A 13 2.79 -7.05 -2.27
N ARG A 14 2.28 -6.82 -1.04
CA ARG A 14 2.37 -5.53 -0.34
C ARG A 14 3.80 -5.04 -0.18
N LYS A 15 4.74 -5.94 0.18
CA LYS A 15 6.17 -5.58 0.29
C LYS A 15 6.72 -5.07 -1.03
N VAL A 16 6.51 -5.82 -2.11
CA VAL A 16 7.02 -5.44 -3.43
C VAL A 16 6.32 -4.18 -3.95
N PHE A 17 5.05 -3.99 -3.65
CA PHE A 17 4.32 -2.76 -3.95
C PHE A 17 5.00 -1.54 -3.33
N TRP A 18 5.25 -1.56 -2.01
CA TRP A 18 5.89 -0.42 -1.34
C TRP A 18 7.32 -0.17 -1.79
N MET A 19 8.08 -1.23 -2.08
CA MET A 19 9.41 -1.09 -2.70
C MET A 19 9.34 -0.46 -4.10
N ALA A 20 8.31 -0.78 -4.89
CA ALA A 20 8.10 -0.18 -6.20
C ALA A 20 7.77 1.32 -6.09
N VAL A 21 6.96 1.72 -5.10
CA VAL A 21 6.72 3.14 -4.77
C VAL A 21 8.02 3.84 -4.38
N ALA A 22 8.89 3.20 -3.58
CA ALA A 22 10.18 3.76 -3.18
C ALA A 22 11.15 3.95 -4.35
N ALA A 23 11.06 3.10 -5.37
CA ALA A 23 11.95 3.12 -6.53
C ALA A 23 11.57 4.19 -7.56
N ASP A 24 10.33 4.69 -7.52
CA ASP A 24 9.87 5.78 -8.39
C ASP A 24 10.23 7.14 -7.77
N ALA A 25 11.07 7.91 -8.47
CA ALA A 25 11.60 9.18 -7.98
C ALA A 25 10.50 10.24 -7.75
N TYR A 26 9.41 10.21 -8.53
CA TYR A 26 8.30 11.14 -8.38
C TYR A 26 7.43 10.76 -7.17
N LEU A 27 7.06 9.48 -7.03
CA LEU A 27 6.24 9.01 -5.92
C LEU A 27 6.99 9.13 -4.59
N VAL A 28 8.23 8.65 -4.52
CA VAL A 28 9.02 8.68 -3.28
C VAL A 28 9.28 10.11 -2.81
N SER A 29 9.31 11.10 -3.71
CA SER A 29 9.54 12.51 -3.37
C SER A 29 8.48 13.08 -2.42
N GLN A 30 7.27 12.54 -2.44
CA GLN A 30 6.11 13.01 -1.65
C GLN A 30 6.17 12.60 -0.18
N PHE A 31 7.08 11.69 0.19
CA PHE A 31 7.21 11.17 1.55
C PHE A 31 8.34 11.84 2.34
N ASP A 32 8.22 11.85 3.67
CA ASP A 32 9.28 12.32 4.55
C ASP A 32 10.46 11.33 4.60
N ARG A 33 11.57 11.71 5.25
CA ARG A 33 12.77 10.85 5.32
C ARG A 33 12.51 9.51 6.00
N ARG A 34 11.63 9.47 7.00
CA ARG A 34 11.32 8.26 7.77
C ARG A 34 10.53 7.28 6.92
N ASP A 35 9.51 7.76 6.21
CA ASP A 35 8.67 6.95 5.36
C ASP A 35 9.39 6.47 4.10
N LYS A 36 10.31 7.29 3.54
CA LYS A 36 11.22 6.82 2.48
C LYS A 36 11.98 5.55 2.88
N TYR A 37 12.50 5.52 4.12
CA TYR A 37 13.16 4.32 4.66
C TYR A 37 12.21 3.13 4.83
N ARG A 38 10.96 3.38 5.25
CA ARG A 38 9.94 2.33 5.40
C ARG A 38 9.56 1.72 4.06
N LEU A 39 9.26 2.56 3.08
CA LEU A 39 8.90 2.17 1.71
C LEU A 39 10.00 1.33 1.08
N ALA A 40 11.26 1.76 1.19
CA ALA A 40 12.42 1.02 0.68
C ALA A 40 12.59 -0.37 1.32
N ALA A 41 12.09 -0.55 2.54
CA ALA A 41 12.08 -1.84 3.25
C ALA A 41 10.77 -2.64 3.04
N GLY A 42 9.87 -2.19 2.15
CA GLY A 42 8.61 -2.86 1.84
C GLY A 42 7.50 -2.62 2.88
N TYR A 43 7.63 -1.60 3.72
CA TYR A 43 6.61 -1.23 4.70
C TYR A 43 5.78 -0.05 4.22
N ALA A 44 4.49 -0.08 4.57
CA ALA A 44 3.59 1.05 4.38
C ALA A 44 4.13 2.31 5.11
N PRO A 45 3.95 3.49 4.51
CA PRO A 45 4.26 4.75 5.16
C PRO A 45 3.35 4.94 6.38
N ALA A 46 3.85 5.67 7.38
CA ALA A 46 3.02 6.05 8.50
C ALA A 46 1.95 7.05 8.04
N GLU A 47 0.77 7.01 8.66
CA GLU A 47 -0.16 8.12 8.56
C GLU A 47 0.37 9.35 9.28
N ASP A 48 -0.09 10.51 8.81
CA ASP A 48 0.07 11.78 9.50
C ASP A 48 -0.41 11.64 10.96
N GLU A 49 0.36 12.16 11.91
CA GLU A 49 0.06 11.97 13.34
C GLU A 49 -1.30 12.54 13.73
N SER A 50 -1.84 13.49 12.97
CA SER A 50 -3.17 14.07 13.15
C SER A 50 -4.33 13.14 12.76
N GLN A 51 -4.07 12.06 12.00
CA GLN A 51 -5.05 11.10 11.51
C GLN A 51 -5.09 9.80 12.35
N ARG A 52 -4.24 9.66 13.38
CA ARG A 52 -4.18 8.46 14.23
C ARG A 52 -5.43 8.29 15.09
N HIS A 53 -6.37 7.46 14.65
CA HIS A 53 -7.46 6.94 15.49
C HIS A 53 -7.36 5.41 15.66
N GLY A 54 -7.49 4.93 16.91
CA GLY A 54 -7.78 3.52 17.20
C GLY A 54 -6.65 2.50 17.03
N GLY A 55 -5.40 2.91 16.77
CA GLY A 55 -4.23 2.02 16.75
C GLY A 55 -3.82 1.49 15.36
N GLN A 56 -4.61 1.74 14.32
CA GLN A 56 -4.14 1.64 12.94
C GLN A 56 -3.58 2.99 12.50
N SER A 57 -2.37 2.99 11.96
CA SER A 57 -1.59 4.22 11.70
C SER A 57 -0.82 4.16 10.38
N ARG A 58 -1.29 3.36 9.43
CA ARG A 58 -0.61 3.09 8.16
C ARG A 58 -1.63 2.96 7.04
N TYR A 59 -1.30 3.51 5.88
CA TYR A 59 -2.08 3.31 4.67
C TYR A 59 -2.28 1.82 4.35
N VAL A 60 -3.51 1.47 3.95
CA VAL A 60 -3.94 0.11 3.62
C VAL A 60 -4.14 0.00 2.12
N LEU A 61 -3.68 -1.10 1.52
CA LEU A 61 -4.08 -1.47 0.16
C LEU A 61 -5.46 -2.12 0.26
N HIS A 62 -6.48 -1.44 -0.25
CA HIS A 62 -7.86 -1.89 -0.21
C HIS A 62 -8.33 -2.30 -1.61
N HIS A 63 -9.06 -3.41 -1.71
CA HIS A 63 -9.69 -3.82 -2.97
C HIS A 63 -10.94 -2.99 -3.25
N ILE A 64 -11.08 -2.41 -4.44
CA ILE A 64 -12.28 -1.64 -4.83
C ILE A 64 -13.48 -2.59 -4.95
N GLN A 65 -13.32 -3.65 -5.74
CA GLN A 65 -14.23 -4.77 -5.86
C GLN A 65 -13.80 -5.86 -4.89
N PRO A 66 -14.68 -6.26 -3.95
CA PRO A 66 -14.35 -7.32 -3.00
C PRO A 66 -13.97 -8.61 -3.71
N ILE A 67 -12.99 -9.33 -3.16
CA ILE A 67 -12.50 -10.61 -3.71
C ILE A 67 -13.66 -11.63 -3.80
N GLN A 68 -14.59 -11.60 -2.84
CA GLN A 68 -15.78 -12.46 -2.83
C GLN A 68 -16.77 -12.18 -3.99
N HIS A 69 -16.61 -11.05 -4.69
CA HIS A 69 -17.37 -10.67 -5.87
C HIS A 69 -16.50 -10.70 -7.13
N GLU A 70 -15.56 -11.66 -7.22
CA GLU A 70 -14.67 -11.85 -8.37
C GLU A 70 -13.66 -10.71 -8.60
N GLY A 71 -13.47 -9.84 -7.62
CA GLY A 71 -12.44 -8.81 -7.67
C GLY A 71 -11.03 -9.41 -7.76
N GLY A 72 -10.23 -8.95 -8.72
CA GLY A 72 -8.86 -9.42 -8.90
C GLY A 72 -7.99 -9.09 -7.68
N VAL A 73 -7.38 -10.10 -7.08
CA VAL A 73 -6.56 -9.96 -5.85
C VAL A 73 -5.31 -9.10 -6.09
N TYR A 74 -4.72 -9.21 -7.28
CA TYR A 74 -3.49 -8.52 -7.69
C TYR A 74 -3.70 -7.56 -8.85
N ASP A 75 -4.97 -7.29 -9.21
CA ASP A 75 -5.28 -6.31 -10.23
C ASP A 75 -5.01 -4.92 -9.67
N LEU A 76 -4.02 -4.22 -10.21
CA LEU A 76 -3.66 -2.87 -9.77
C LEU A 76 -4.79 -1.86 -10.01
N ASN A 77 -5.68 -2.12 -10.98
CA ASN A 77 -6.87 -1.30 -11.18
C ASN A 77 -7.94 -1.55 -10.11
N ASN A 78 -7.83 -2.66 -9.38
CA ASN A 78 -8.71 -3.03 -8.28
C ASN A 78 -8.12 -2.68 -6.91
N ILE A 79 -6.98 -1.99 -6.82
CA ILE A 79 -6.31 -1.68 -5.55
C ILE A 79 -6.18 -0.16 -5.38
N ILE A 80 -6.67 0.36 -4.25
CA ILE A 80 -6.46 1.75 -3.83
C ILE A 80 -5.59 1.81 -2.57
N VAL A 81 -4.86 2.90 -2.43
CA VAL A 81 -4.21 3.27 -1.17
C VAL A 81 -5.21 4.07 -0.35
N ALA A 82 -5.76 3.47 0.70
CA ALA A 82 -6.76 4.09 1.57
C ALA A 82 -6.18 4.44 2.95
N PRO A 83 -6.63 5.53 3.59
CA PRO A 83 -6.44 5.71 5.02
C PRO A 83 -7.18 4.60 5.81
N PRO A 84 -6.78 4.25 7.04
CA PRO A 84 -7.44 3.26 7.89
C PRO A 84 -8.91 3.58 8.17
N GLU A 85 -9.31 4.85 8.12
CA GLU A 85 -10.71 5.26 8.11
C GLU A 85 -11.24 5.30 6.68
N VAL A 86 -11.81 4.19 6.23
CA VAL A 86 -12.79 4.23 5.15
C VAL A 86 -14.15 4.29 5.84
N PRO A 87 -14.98 5.34 5.65
CA PRO A 87 -16.33 5.34 6.17
C PRO A 87 -17.08 4.16 5.54
N SER A 88 -17.53 3.24 6.39
CA SER A 88 -18.39 2.11 6.04
C SER A 88 -19.71 2.57 5.46
#